data_AF-A0A7J4LP93-F1
#
_entry.id   AF-A0A7J4LP93-F1
#
_cell.length_a   1.000
_cell.length_b   1.000
_cell.length_c   1.000
_cell.angle_alpha   90.00
_cell.angle_beta   90.00
_cell.angle_gamma   90.00
#
_symmetry.space_group_name_H-M   'P 1'
#
loop_
_entity.id
_entity.type
_entity.pdbx_description
1 polymer ?
#
loop_
_entity_poly.entity_id
_entity_poly.type
_entity_poly.pdbx_seq_one_letter_code
_entity_poly.pdbx_strand_id
1 'polypeptide(L)'
;MEDLIPHNGNLTILTIFSHEGEIDKTELLKLVGSDVIVEHWNKPIQIEQHEFVGVISAGNEKVTCSVDLFTDVFVSGVSILRAEFKVRENILFSDLLVALHSNTIYIEGVDFNTFSIRKVAEIRQKLSPGFRGAYYRNMKRFTLLQMKEYTPKLDQKELKEKYGEIVTRFLSGETSLRRLHGREITEKLKNDISYYDEDLYLVSPEGVLIIGCDDYLKELRELIELTLSLLMLFQVYDWRIDTEIGSAFTAIKSIRRSRFYLLGQAPGKLESALIKVNEIELAILDDIEDLMNPHKVTQDWYYQSAYERMLNLLKVGEFENIVHHKINTLHNLYSTATELTSTRMALIVEVLIVILILFEIIKSFF
;
A
#
# COMPACT_ATOMS: atom_id res chain seq x y z
N MET A 1 -14.13 -34.61 -3.74
CA MET A 1 -14.18 -34.04 -2.37
C MET A 1 -15.45 -33.23 -2.35
N GLU A 2 -16.33 -33.41 -1.36
CA GLU A 2 -17.47 -32.49 -1.21
C GLU A 2 -16.93 -31.07 -1.04
N ASP A 3 -17.61 -30.09 -1.63
CA ASP A 3 -17.18 -28.70 -1.53
C ASP A 3 -17.73 -28.04 -0.27
N LEU A 4 -17.05 -27.01 0.20
CA LEU A 4 -17.52 -26.17 1.30
C LEU A 4 -18.58 -25.22 0.77
N ILE A 5 -19.75 -25.17 1.41
CA ILE A 5 -20.82 -24.25 1.02
C ILE A 5 -20.93 -23.18 2.10
N PRO A 6 -20.36 -21.97 1.90
CA PRO A 6 -20.64 -20.82 2.75
C PRO A 6 -22.12 -20.42 2.67
N HIS A 7 -22.69 -20.16 3.84
CA HIS A 7 -24.03 -19.61 4.04
C HIS A 7 -23.90 -18.25 4.73
N ASN A 8 -24.65 -17.27 4.22
CA ASN A 8 -24.79 -15.95 4.85
C ASN A 8 -23.43 -15.29 5.17
N GLY A 9 -22.60 -15.14 4.15
CA GLY A 9 -21.23 -14.60 4.25
C GLY A 9 -21.08 -13.23 3.63
N ASN A 10 -19.94 -12.60 3.90
CA ASN A 10 -19.52 -11.35 3.26
C ASN A 10 -18.24 -11.58 2.47
N LEU A 11 -18.27 -11.24 1.19
CA LEU A 11 -17.06 -11.12 0.40
C LEU A 11 -16.70 -9.64 0.33
N THR A 12 -15.59 -9.25 0.93
CA THR A 12 -15.08 -7.88 0.86
C THR A 12 -13.86 -7.83 -0.04
N ILE A 13 -13.89 -6.96 -1.05
CA ILE A 13 -12.74 -6.71 -1.92
C ILE A 13 -12.24 -5.30 -1.66
N LEU A 14 -11.01 -5.20 -1.16
CA LEU A 14 -10.29 -3.96 -0.97
C LEU A 14 -9.46 -3.67 -2.21
N THR A 15 -9.56 -2.45 -2.72
CA THR A 15 -8.69 -1.92 -3.75
C THR A 15 -7.93 -0.73 -3.18
N ILE A 16 -6.66 -0.94 -2.88
CA ILE A 16 -5.76 0.03 -2.27
C ILE A 16 -5.02 0.78 -3.39
N PHE A 17 -4.97 2.11 -3.30
CA PHE A 17 -4.37 2.96 -4.32
C PHE A 17 -3.85 4.26 -3.71
N SER A 18 -2.85 4.87 -4.36
CA SER A 18 -2.44 6.24 -4.03
C SER A 18 -3.38 7.25 -4.68
N HIS A 19 -3.80 8.25 -3.91
CA HIS A 19 -4.50 9.43 -4.42
C HIS A 19 -3.59 10.67 -4.56
N GLU A 20 -2.30 10.54 -4.24
CA GLU A 20 -1.24 11.56 -4.36
C GLU A 20 -1.48 12.85 -3.55
N GLY A 21 -0.40 13.33 -2.91
CA GLY A 21 -0.43 14.47 -1.99
C GLY A 21 -0.94 14.11 -0.59
N GLU A 22 -0.44 14.79 0.43
CA GLU A 22 -1.11 14.84 1.72
C GLU A 22 -2.34 15.72 1.58
N ILE A 23 -3.48 15.26 2.10
CA ILE A 23 -4.70 16.09 2.11
C ILE A 23 -4.77 16.81 3.45
N ASP A 24 -4.87 18.13 3.43
CA ASP A 24 -5.12 18.89 4.66
C ASP A 24 -6.40 18.39 5.33
N LYS A 25 -6.32 18.15 6.64
CA LYS A 25 -7.47 17.81 7.50
C LYS A 25 -8.63 18.77 7.30
N THR A 26 -8.35 20.05 7.11
CA THR A 26 -9.37 21.08 6.89
C THR A 26 -10.10 20.89 5.56
N GLU A 27 -9.42 20.38 4.53
CA GLU A 27 -10.03 20.05 3.24
C GLU A 27 -10.79 18.73 3.30
N LEU A 28 -10.25 17.71 3.99
CA LEU A 28 -10.99 16.48 4.29
C LEU A 28 -12.28 16.76 5.05
N LEU A 29 -12.24 17.65 6.06
CA LEU A 29 -13.42 18.03 6.83
C LEU A 29 -14.50 18.72 5.97
N LYS A 30 -14.11 19.51 4.97
CA LYS A 30 -15.05 20.09 4.01
C LYS A 30 -15.67 19.04 3.09
N LEU A 31 -14.93 17.97 2.77
CA LEU A 31 -15.39 16.88 1.92
C LEU A 31 -16.31 15.89 2.67
N VAL A 32 -16.11 15.71 3.99
CA VAL A 32 -16.74 14.63 4.78
C VAL A 32 -17.82 15.14 5.74
N GLY A 33 -17.82 16.43 6.11
CA GLY A 33 -18.68 16.97 7.16
C GLY A 33 -18.08 16.78 8.57
N SER A 34 -18.52 17.61 9.52
CA SER A 34 -17.89 17.81 10.84
C SER A 34 -17.92 16.61 11.80
N ASP A 35 -18.67 15.56 11.49
CA ASP A 35 -19.07 14.54 12.47
C ASP A 35 -18.12 13.32 12.54
N VAL A 36 -17.06 13.31 11.71
CA VAL A 36 -16.11 12.16 11.58
C VAL A 36 -14.73 12.48 12.19
N ILE A 37 -14.64 13.40 13.16
CA ILE A 37 -13.40 13.59 13.92
C ILE A 37 -13.40 12.63 15.10
N VAL A 38 -12.90 11.42 14.89
CA VAL A 38 -12.60 10.49 15.99
C VAL A 38 -11.12 10.58 16.30
N GLU A 39 -10.84 11.01 17.52
CA GLU A 39 -9.61 11.24 18.31
C GLU A 39 -8.33 10.40 18.09
N HIS A 40 -8.18 9.60 17.03
CA HIS A 40 -6.96 8.84 16.79
C HIS A 40 -6.53 9.04 15.33
N TRP A 41 -5.32 9.57 15.13
CA TRP A 41 -4.75 10.03 13.86
C TRP A 41 -4.55 8.94 12.79
N ASN A 42 -5.08 7.74 13.03
CA ASN A 42 -4.66 6.49 12.41
C ASN A 42 -5.83 5.70 11.80
N LYS A 43 -7.06 6.23 11.86
CA LYS A 43 -8.23 5.57 11.26
C LYS A 43 -8.55 6.16 9.89
N PRO A 44 -8.85 5.31 8.88
CA PRO A 44 -9.36 5.81 7.62
C PRO A 44 -10.64 6.62 7.85
N ILE A 45 -10.76 7.74 7.13
CA ILE A 45 -12.00 8.51 7.10
C ILE A 45 -12.87 7.93 5.98
N GLN A 46 -14.03 7.39 6.35
CA GLN A 46 -15.00 6.87 5.40
C GLN A 46 -15.79 8.04 4.78
N ILE A 47 -15.70 8.23 3.46
CA ILE A 47 -16.22 9.42 2.76
C ILE A 47 -17.51 9.14 1.99
N GLU A 48 -17.66 7.96 1.40
CA GLU A 48 -18.83 7.63 0.56
C GLU A 48 -19.37 6.26 0.95
N GLN A 49 -20.69 6.11 1.03
CA GLN A 49 -21.38 4.82 1.04
C GLN A 49 -22.41 4.83 -0.09
N HIS A 50 -22.30 3.89 -1.01
CA HIS A 50 -23.27 3.69 -2.08
C HIS A 50 -23.66 2.21 -2.16
N GLU A 51 -24.95 1.94 -2.31
CA GLU A 51 -25.47 0.59 -2.48
C GLU A 51 -25.65 0.29 -3.99
N PHE A 52 -25.10 -0.82 -4.42
CA PHE A 52 -25.15 -1.30 -5.80
C PHE A 52 -25.68 -2.74 -5.87
N VAL A 53 -26.04 -3.16 -7.09
CA VAL A 53 -26.32 -4.57 -7.38
C VAL A 53 -25.08 -5.20 -7.99
N GLY A 54 -24.61 -6.27 -7.35
CA GLY A 54 -23.50 -7.10 -7.79
C GLY A 54 -23.97 -8.45 -8.32
N VAL A 55 -23.18 -9.03 -9.22
CA VAL A 55 -23.37 -10.39 -9.71
C VAL A 55 -22.05 -11.14 -9.62
N ILE A 56 -22.07 -12.28 -8.92
CA ILE A 56 -20.96 -13.23 -8.89
C ILE A 56 -21.33 -14.37 -9.84
N SER A 57 -20.58 -14.50 -10.94
CA SER A 57 -20.78 -15.58 -11.91
C SER A 57 -19.69 -16.62 -11.76
N ALA A 58 -20.09 -17.87 -11.53
CA ALA A 58 -19.17 -18.99 -11.39
C ALA A 58 -19.76 -20.21 -12.10
N GLY A 59 -19.02 -20.76 -13.07
CA GLY A 59 -19.53 -21.83 -13.93
C GLY A 59 -20.83 -21.43 -14.64
N ASN A 60 -21.90 -22.18 -14.39
CA ASN A 60 -23.24 -21.92 -14.93
C ASN A 60 -24.14 -21.12 -13.97
N GLU A 61 -23.69 -20.87 -12.74
CA GLU A 61 -24.46 -20.18 -11.72
C GLU A 61 -24.15 -18.69 -11.68
N LYS A 62 -25.18 -17.91 -11.35
CA LYS A 62 -25.10 -16.47 -11.18
C LYS A 62 -25.83 -16.12 -9.91
N VAL A 63 -25.09 -15.62 -8.94
CA VAL A 63 -25.66 -15.13 -7.68
C VAL A 63 -25.71 -13.62 -7.72
N THR A 64 -26.89 -13.08 -7.46
CA THR A 64 -27.11 -11.65 -7.35
C THR A 64 -27.00 -11.25 -5.89
N CYS A 65 -26.23 -10.20 -5.59
CA CYS A 65 -26.01 -9.73 -4.23
C CYS A 65 -26.07 -8.19 -4.16
N SER A 66 -26.38 -7.66 -2.98
CA SER A 66 -26.20 -6.24 -2.69
C SER A 66 -24.72 -5.96 -2.40
N VAL A 67 -24.20 -4.85 -2.92
CA VAL A 67 -22.82 -4.42 -2.74
C VAL A 67 -22.81 -3.06 -2.08
N ASP A 68 -22.25 -2.97 -0.88
CA ASP A 68 -21.97 -1.68 -0.24
C ASP A 68 -20.56 -1.23 -0.65
N LEU A 69 -20.46 -0.02 -1.19
CA LEU A 69 -19.19 0.56 -1.62
C LEU A 69 -18.77 1.69 -0.69
N PHE A 70 -17.59 1.55 -0.11
CA PHE A 70 -16.98 2.50 0.80
C PHE A 70 -15.69 3.08 0.23
N THR A 71 -15.43 4.35 0.51
CA THR A 71 -14.13 4.97 0.24
C THR A 71 -13.51 5.43 1.54
N ASP A 72 -12.43 4.76 1.91
CA ASP A 72 -11.67 4.96 3.13
C ASP A 72 -10.40 5.75 2.75
N VAL A 73 -10.22 6.95 3.31
CA VAL A 73 -9.13 7.87 2.94
C VAL A 73 -8.17 8.07 4.11
N PHE A 74 -6.88 7.88 3.83
CA PHE A 74 -5.78 8.16 4.75
C PHE A 74 -5.11 9.47 4.36
N VAL A 75 -4.85 10.32 5.35
CA VAL A 75 -4.25 11.66 5.16
C VAL A 75 -2.92 11.59 4.39
N SER A 76 -2.15 10.53 4.57
CA SER A 76 -0.81 10.30 4.00
C SER A 76 -0.79 9.98 2.49
N GLY A 77 -1.88 10.21 1.74
CA GLY A 77 -1.88 10.05 0.27
C GLY A 77 -2.32 8.67 -0.25
N VAL A 78 -2.91 7.84 0.59
CA VAL A 78 -3.43 6.50 0.24
C VAL A 78 -4.93 6.40 0.53
N SER A 79 -5.65 5.65 -0.31
CA SER A 79 -7.07 5.35 -0.13
C SER A 79 -7.36 3.89 -0.39
N ILE A 80 -8.45 3.42 0.21
CA ILE A 80 -9.02 2.09 -0.01
C ILE A 80 -10.43 2.26 -0.54
N LEU A 81 -10.69 1.66 -1.69
CA LEU A 81 -12.04 1.40 -2.18
C LEU A 81 -12.46 0.02 -1.67
N ARG A 82 -13.42 -0.02 -0.74
CA ARG A 82 -13.89 -1.25 -0.10
C ARG A 82 -15.27 -1.60 -0.64
N ALA A 83 -15.37 -2.73 -1.34
CA ALA A 83 -16.63 -3.26 -1.87
C ALA A 83 -17.05 -4.49 -1.08
N GLU A 84 -18.17 -4.40 -0.35
CA GLU A 84 -18.70 -5.47 0.51
C GLU A 84 -19.91 -6.13 -0.17
N PHE A 85 -19.72 -7.35 -0.68
CA PHE A 85 -20.73 -8.16 -1.33
C PHE A 85 -21.42 -9.04 -0.27
N LYS A 86 -22.72 -8.83 -0.05
CA LYS A 86 -23.52 -9.63 0.89
C LYS A 86 -23.99 -10.92 0.21
N VAL A 87 -23.28 -12.02 0.42
CA VAL A 87 -23.54 -13.32 -0.22
C VAL A 87 -24.54 -14.11 0.65
N ARG A 88 -25.82 -14.02 0.29
CA ARG A 88 -26.92 -14.70 1.01
C ARG A 88 -27.29 -16.06 0.44
N GLU A 89 -27.01 -16.29 -0.84
CA GLU A 89 -27.27 -17.56 -1.51
C GLU A 89 -26.09 -18.51 -1.37
N ASN A 90 -26.37 -19.81 -1.48
CA ASN A 90 -25.38 -20.86 -1.35
C ASN A 90 -24.52 -20.88 -2.62
N ILE A 91 -23.26 -20.47 -2.51
CA ILE A 91 -22.25 -20.58 -3.58
C ILE A 91 -21.24 -21.61 -3.13
N LEU A 92 -20.81 -22.51 -4.01
CA LEU A 92 -19.71 -23.40 -3.71
C LEU A 92 -18.41 -22.60 -3.49
N PHE A 93 -17.60 -22.96 -2.49
CA PHE A 93 -16.37 -22.24 -2.20
C PHE A 93 -15.41 -22.28 -3.41
N SER A 94 -15.34 -23.39 -4.14
CA SER A 94 -14.55 -23.47 -5.37
C SER A 94 -15.04 -22.53 -6.47
N ASP A 95 -16.34 -22.36 -6.60
CA ASP A 95 -16.97 -21.45 -7.58
C ASP A 95 -16.68 -19.99 -7.23
N LEU A 96 -16.73 -19.63 -5.94
CA LEU A 96 -16.34 -18.31 -5.47
C LEU A 96 -14.86 -18.00 -5.79
N LEU A 97 -13.97 -18.99 -5.62
CA LEU A 97 -12.57 -18.85 -6.01
C LEU A 97 -12.40 -18.60 -7.49
N VAL A 98 -13.07 -19.40 -8.32
CA VAL A 98 -13.05 -19.21 -9.78
C VAL A 98 -13.53 -17.80 -10.13
N ALA A 99 -14.57 -17.30 -9.45
CA ALA A 99 -15.10 -15.97 -9.72
C ALA A 99 -14.14 -14.84 -9.37
N LEU A 100 -13.46 -14.96 -8.22
CA LEU A 100 -12.46 -13.99 -7.76
C LEU A 100 -11.30 -13.83 -8.75
N HIS A 101 -10.89 -14.93 -9.38
CA HIS A 101 -9.73 -14.98 -10.25
C HIS A 101 -10.02 -14.80 -11.74
N SER A 102 -11.20 -15.22 -12.20
CA SER A 102 -11.58 -15.13 -13.62
C SER A 102 -12.21 -13.77 -13.98
N ASN A 103 -12.20 -12.81 -13.05
CA ASN A 103 -12.84 -11.50 -13.18
C ASN A 103 -14.34 -11.60 -13.55
N THR A 104 -15.03 -12.60 -13.01
CA THR A 104 -16.47 -12.81 -13.25
C THR A 104 -17.34 -12.28 -12.11
N ILE A 105 -16.82 -11.31 -11.37
CA ILE A 105 -17.56 -10.49 -10.41
C ILE A 105 -17.89 -9.17 -11.10
N TYR A 106 -19.17 -8.80 -11.07
CA TYR A 106 -19.70 -7.63 -11.75
C TYR A 106 -20.41 -6.71 -10.76
N ILE A 107 -20.32 -5.40 -10.99
CA ILE A 107 -21.11 -4.37 -10.31
C ILE A 107 -21.78 -3.55 -11.42
N GLU A 108 -23.10 -3.40 -11.36
CA GLU A 108 -23.89 -2.68 -12.39
C GLU A 108 -23.62 -3.17 -13.84
N GLY A 109 -23.36 -4.47 -14.00
CA GLY A 109 -23.10 -5.08 -15.31
C GLY A 109 -21.69 -4.84 -15.87
N VAL A 110 -20.80 -4.19 -15.12
CA VAL A 110 -19.40 -3.97 -15.46
C VAL A 110 -18.53 -4.89 -14.60
N ASP A 111 -17.48 -5.49 -15.16
CA ASP A 111 -16.56 -6.30 -14.37
C ASP A 111 -15.90 -5.47 -13.26
N PHE A 112 -15.64 -6.09 -12.10
CA PHE A 112 -15.18 -5.40 -10.90
C PHE A 112 -13.87 -4.63 -11.12
N ASN A 113 -12.97 -5.13 -11.97
CA ASN A 113 -11.70 -4.47 -12.25
C ASN A 113 -11.93 -3.16 -13.02
N THR A 114 -12.72 -3.20 -14.10
CA THR A 114 -13.11 -2.00 -14.85
C THR A 114 -13.89 -1.01 -13.98
N PHE A 115 -14.81 -1.49 -13.15
CA PHE A 115 -15.55 -0.66 -12.19
C PHE A 115 -14.60 0.04 -11.21
N SER A 116 -13.68 -0.71 -10.60
CA SER A 116 -12.73 -0.19 -9.62
C SER A 116 -11.79 0.86 -10.22
N ILE A 117 -11.28 0.64 -11.44
CA ILE A 117 -10.43 1.62 -12.14
C ILE A 117 -11.18 2.94 -12.37
N ARG A 118 -12.44 2.87 -12.83
CA ARG A 118 -13.27 4.07 -13.03
C ARG A 118 -13.52 4.81 -11.72
N LYS A 119 -13.92 4.08 -10.69
CA LYS A 119 -14.21 4.67 -9.38
C LYS A 119 -12.97 5.28 -8.73
N VAL A 120 -11.82 4.64 -8.84
CA VAL A 120 -10.54 5.19 -8.36
C VAL A 120 -10.17 6.48 -9.11
N ALA A 121 -10.41 6.56 -10.42
CA ALA A 121 -10.19 7.79 -11.17
C ALA A 121 -11.11 8.94 -10.70
N GLU A 122 -12.39 8.65 -10.44
CA GLU A 122 -13.33 9.62 -9.84
C GLU A 122 -12.84 10.10 -8.47
N ILE A 123 -12.44 9.18 -7.59
CA ILE A 123 -11.96 9.52 -6.24
C ILE A 123 -10.69 10.38 -6.32
N ARG A 124 -9.72 10.01 -7.15
CA ARG A 124 -8.50 10.81 -7.38
C ARG A 124 -8.80 12.23 -7.84
N GLN A 125 -9.78 12.40 -8.73
CA GLN A 125 -10.20 13.72 -9.21
C GLN A 125 -10.86 14.55 -8.11
N LYS A 126 -11.66 13.92 -7.23
CA LYS A 126 -12.31 14.59 -6.10
C LYS A 126 -11.32 15.00 -5.01
N LEU A 127 -10.39 14.12 -4.67
CA LEU A 127 -9.44 14.33 -3.57
C LEU A 127 -8.31 15.29 -3.95
N SER A 128 -7.82 15.25 -5.18
CA SER A 128 -6.67 16.06 -5.62
C SER A 128 -7.02 16.87 -6.89
N PRO A 129 -7.98 17.81 -6.79
CA PRO A 129 -8.44 18.57 -7.95
C PRO A 129 -7.30 19.42 -8.53
N GLY A 130 -6.87 19.08 -9.75
CA GLY A 130 -5.81 19.81 -10.45
C GLY A 130 -4.40 19.25 -10.24
N PHE A 131 -4.24 18.07 -9.64
CA PHE A 131 -2.98 17.33 -9.68
C PHE A 131 -2.53 17.11 -11.14
N ARG A 132 -1.34 17.60 -11.49
CA ARG A 132 -0.76 17.52 -12.84
C ARG A 132 0.36 16.48 -12.97
N GLY A 133 0.67 15.78 -11.89
CA GLY A 133 1.68 14.72 -11.85
C GLY A 133 1.14 13.39 -12.38
N ALA A 134 2.01 12.38 -12.43
CA ALA A 134 1.60 11.01 -12.64
C ALA A 134 1.22 10.37 -11.30
N TYR A 135 0.08 9.70 -11.25
CA TYR A 135 -0.27 8.85 -10.11
C TYR A 135 0.58 7.58 -10.11
N TYR A 136 0.90 7.08 -8.92
CA TYR A 136 1.34 5.70 -8.78
C TYR A 136 0.28 4.76 -9.39
N ARG A 137 0.71 4.03 -10.43
CA ARG A 137 -0.20 3.29 -11.32
C ARG A 137 -0.71 2.00 -10.68
N ASN A 138 0.10 1.38 -9.84
CA ASN A 138 -0.23 0.06 -9.30
C ASN A 138 -1.30 0.20 -8.21
N MET A 139 -2.30 -0.65 -8.30
CA MET A 139 -3.36 -0.80 -7.32
C MET A 139 -3.19 -2.19 -6.70
N LYS A 140 -3.35 -2.30 -5.39
CA LYS A 140 -3.31 -3.60 -4.71
C LYS A 140 -4.73 -4.06 -4.44
N ARG A 141 -5.06 -5.27 -4.86
CA ARG A 141 -6.32 -5.95 -4.50
C ARG A 141 -6.06 -6.86 -3.31
N PHE A 142 -6.99 -6.86 -2.36
CA PHE A 142 -6.93 -7.71 -1.18
C PHE A 142 -8.35 -8.19 -0.85
N THR A 143 -8.51 -9.49 -0.57
CA THR A 143 -9.84 -10.10 -0.44
C THR A 143 -10.06 -10.62 0.97
N LEU A 144 -11.15 -10.22 1.62
CA LEU A 144 -11.60 -10.79 2.88
C LEU A 144 -12.85 -11.62 2.60
N LEU A 145 -12.84 -12.87 3.01
CA LEU A 145 -13.99 -13.76 2.89
C LEU A 145 -14.45 -14.18 4.27
N GLN A 146 -15.58 -13.64 4.70
CA GLN A 146 -16.26 -14.02 5.93
C GLN A 146 -17.31 -15.07 5.66
N MET A 147 -17.19 -16.22 6.33
CA MET A 147 -18.18 -17.30 6.33
C MET A 147 -18.78 -17.39 7.74
N LYS A 148 -20.04 -16.98 7.91
CA LYS A 148 -20.72 -17.06 9.22
C LYS A 148 -21.22 -18.47 9.50
N GLU A 149 -21.80 -19.08 8.48
CA GLU A 149 -22.25 -20.46 8.52
C GLU A 149 -21.68 -21.18 7.29
N TYR A 150 -21.44 -22.48 7.39
CA TYR A 150 -21.03 -23.29 6.25
C TYR A 150 -21.46 -24.74 6.42
N THR A 151 -21.57 -25.46 5.31
CA THR A 151 -21.87 -26.90 5.28
C THR A 151 -20.74 -27.65 4.58
N PRO A 152 -20.28 -28.80 5.13
CA PRO A 152 -20.68 -29.38 6.42
C PRO A 152 -20.17 -28.57 7.62
N LYS A 153 -20.85 -28.66 8.77
CA LYS A 153 -20.33 -28.07 10.02
C LYS A 153 -19.08 -28.83 10.45
N LEU A 154 -17.97 -28.12 10.59
CA LEU A 154 -16.67 -28.66 10.97
C LEU A 154 -16.08 -27.77 12.04
N ASP A 155 -15.32 -28.34 12.97
CA ASP A 155 -14.46 -27.54 13.81
C ASP A 155 -13.25 -27.00 13.01
N GLN A 156 -12.49 -26.12 13.65
CA GLN A 156 -11.34 -25.45 13.04
C GLN A 156 -10.28 -26.43 12.53
N LYS A 157 -10.05 -27.51 13.29
CA LYS A 157 -9.04 -28.52 12.98
C LYS A 157 -9.47 -29.39 11.80
N GLU A 158 -10.71 -29.87 11.81
CA GLU A 158 -11.28 -30.66 10.72
C GLU A 158 -11.34 -29.86 9.41
N LEU A 159 -11.64 -28.56 9.49
CA LEU A 159 -11.61 -27.68 8.33
C LEU A 159 -10.20 -27.59 7.75
N LYS A 160 -9.18 -27.35 8.59
CA LYS A 160 -7.77 -27.31 8.16
C LYS A 160 -7.30 -28.63 7.57
N GLU A 161 -7.74 -29.77 8.13
CA GLU A 161 -7.36 -31.10 7.64
C GLU A 161 -8.04 -31.49 6.33
N LYS A 162 -9.35 -31.25 6.20
CA LYS A 162 -10.16 -31.68 5.05
C LYS A 162 -10.15 -30.67 3.90
N TYR A 163 -10.12 -29.37 4.22
CA TYR A 163 -10.25 -28.26 3.27
C TYR A 163 -9.00 -27.36 3.23
N GLY A 164 -7.92 -27.75 3.90
CA GLY A 164 -6.68 -26.97 3.94
C GLY A 164 -6.12 -26.60 2.56
N GLU A 165 -6.21 -27.50 1.57
CA GLU A 165 -5.73 -27.21 0.22
C GLU A 165 -6.55 -26.11 -0.47
N ILE A 166 -7.89 -26.15 -0.39
CA ILE A 166 -8.75 -25.14 -1.03
C ILE A 166 -8.68 -23.78 -0.31
N VAL A 167 -8.58 -23.80 1.02
CA VAL A 167 -8.31 -22.60 1.83
C VAL A 167 -6.96 -22.00 1.45
N THR A 168 -5.92 -22.83 1.27
CA THR A 168 -4.60 -22.35 0.85
C THR A 168 -4.63 -21.73 -0.54
N ARG A 169 -5.43 -22.27 -1.48
CA ARG A 169 -5.62 -21.68 -2.82
C ARG A 169 -6.19 -20.27 -2.74
N PHE A 170 -7.26 -20.09 -1.95
CA PHE A 170 -7.83 -18.78 -1.66
C PHE A 170 -6.77 -17.82 -1.12
N LEU A 171 -6.08 -18.23 -0.06
CA LEU A 171 -5.05 -17.45 0.61
C LEU A 171 -3.77 -17.24 -0.21
N SER A 172 -3.62 -17.90 -1.36
CA SER A 172 -2.47 -17.71 -2.26
C SER A 172 -2.86 -17.03 -3.56
N GLY A 173 -4.15 -16.78 -3.74
CA GLY A 173 -4.72 -16.34 -5.00
C GLY A 173 -4.41 -17.28 -6.18
N GLU A 174 -4.29 -18.59 -5.92
CA GLU A 174 -3.89 -19.59 -6.92
C GLU A 174 -5.11 -20.30 -7.53
N THR A 175 -5.16 -20.35 -8.86
CA THR A 175 -6.25 -20.98 -9.64
C THR A 175 -5.90 -22.33 -10.23
N SER A 176 -4.60 -22.62 -10.35
CA SER A 176 -4.09 -23.81 -11.00
C SER A 176 -4.53 -25.05 -10.25
N LEU A 177 -5.31 -25.93 -10.87
CA LEU A 177 -5.76 -27.20 -10.27
C LEU A 177 -4.63 -28.19 -9.93
N ARG A 178 -3.36 -27.82 -10.15
CA ARG A 178 -2.20 -28.60 -9.72
C ARG A 178 -2.19 -28.71 -8.21
N ARG A 179 -1.87 -29.90 -7.71
CA ARG A 179 -1.77 -30.18 -6.28
C ARG A 179 -0.75 -29.25 -5.63
N LEU A 180 -1.15 -28.59 -4.54
CA LEU A 180 -0.23 -27.77 -3.74
C LEU A 180 0.75 -28.65 -2.97
N HIS A 181 1.97 -28.15 -2.80
CA HIS A 181 2.95 -28.82 -1.96
C HIS A 181 2.48 -28.76 -0.50
N GLY A 182 2.56 -29.88 0.25
CA GLY A 182 2.03 -29.95 1.63
C GLY A 182 2.69 -28.95 2.60
N ARG A 183 3.92 -28.52 2.28
CA ARG A 183 4.62 -27.43 2.99
C ARG A 183 3.88 -26.10 2.85
N GLU A 184 3.44 -25.74 1.64
CA GLU A 184 2.71 -24.49 1.39
C GLU A 184 1.40 -24.44 2.18
N ILE A 185 0.67 -25.56 2.18
CA ILE A 185 -0.57 -25.71 2.94
C ILE A 185 -0.28 -25.51 4.44
N THR A 186 0.72 -26.22 4.97
CA THR A 186 1.08 -26.12 6.39
C THR A 186 1.55 -24.71 6.77
N GLU A 187 2.34 -24.03 5.93
CA GLU A 187 2.85 -22.69 6.21
C GLU A 187 1.74 -21.64 6.16
N LYS A 188 0.85 -21.68 5.16
CA LYS A 188 -0.27 -20.73 5.07
C LYS A 188 -1.28 -20.92 6.21
N LEU A 189 -1.61 -22.17 6.58
CA LEU A 189 -2.56 -22.44 7.66
C LEU A 189 -2.01 -22.11 9.06
N LYS A 190 -0.70 -21.87 9.21
CA LYS A 190 -0.10 -21.40 10.47
C LYS A 190 -0.34 -19.92 10.74
N ASN A 191 -0.75 -19.14 9.74
CA ASN A 191 -1.00 -17.70 9.86
C ASN A 191 -2.39 -17.40 10.45
N ASP A 192 -2.76 -18.18 11.45
CA ASP A 192 -3.97 -18.04 12.23
C ASP A 192 -3.71 -17.04 13.37
N ILE A 193 -4.54 -16.00 13.46
CA ILE A 193 -4.46 -14.97 14.48
C ILE A 193 -5.76 -14.84 15.29
N SER A 194 -6.61 -15.87 15.27
CA SER A 194 -7.88 -15.90 15.99
C SER A 194 -7.69 -15.75 17.50
N TYR A 195 -8.67 -15.13 18.18
CA TYR A 195 -8.67 -15.00 19.64
C TYR A 195 -9.27 -16.23 20.33
N TYR A 196 -10.40 -16.73 19.82
CA TYR A 196 -11.13 -17.88 20.36
C TYR A 196 -10.89 -19.14 19.53
N ASP A 197 -11.11 -20.32 20.14
CA ASP A 197 -10.84 -21.62 19.51
C ASP A 197 -11.84 -21.96 18.39
N GLU A 198 -13.07 -21.44 18.49
CA GLU A 198 -14.13 -21.58 17.50
C GLU A 198 -13.96 -20.67 16.27
N ASP A 199 -13.10 -19.67 16.38
CA ASP A 199 -12.86 -18.69 15.34
C ASP A 199 -11.73 -19.12 14.41
N LEU A 200 -11.72 -18.57 13.20
CA LEU A 200 -10.61 -18.72 12.27
C LEU A 200 -10.38 -17.43 11.49
N TYR A 201 -9.28 -16.75 11.77
CA TYR A 201 -8.79 -15.59 11.04
C TYR A 201 -7.43 -15.92 10.43
N LEU A 202 -7.44 -16.44 9.20
CA LEU A 202 -6.24 -16.81 8.46
C LEU A 202 -5.80 -15.67 7.55
N VAL A 203 -4.64 -15.10 7.81
CA VAL A 203 -4.10 -13.97 7.04
C VAL A 203 -3.05 -14.43 6.05
N SER A 204 -3.12 -13.86 4.85
CA SER A 204 -2.07 -13.98 3.84
C SER A 204 -1.83 -12.66 3.12
N PRO A 205 -0.78 -12.56 2.30
CA PRO A 205 -0.55 -11.38 1.48
C PRO A 205 -1.64 -11.07 0.44
N GLU A 206 -2.40 -12.10 0.02
CA GLU A 206 -3.44 -12.03 -1.00
C GLU A 206 -4.85 -11.81 -0.42
N GLY A 207 -5.10 -12.25 0.82
CA GLY A 207 -6.40 -12.12 1.45
C GLY A 207 -6.50 -12.68 2.85
N VAL A 208 -7.72 -12.70 3.38
CA VAL A 208 -8.05 -13.24 4.70
C VAL A 208 -9.27 -14.13 4.61
N LEU A 209 -9.19 -15.33 5.18
CA LEU A 209 -10.36 -16.17 5.41
C LEU A 209 -10.80 -15.99 6.86
N ILE A 210 -12.08 -15.69 7.06
CA ILE A 210 -12.68 -15.38 8.35
C ILE A 210 -13.84 -16.34 8.60
N ILE A 211 -13.82 -17.01 9.74
CA ILE A 211 -14.93 -17.80 10.26
C ILE A 211 -15.15 -17.34 11.69
N GLY A 212 -16.38 -16.93 12.00
CA GLY A 212 -16.69 -16.28 13.27
C GLY A 212 -16.05 -14.89 13.36
N CYS A 213 -15.43 -14.60 14.50
CA CYS A 213 -14.81 -13.32 14.86
C CYS A 213 -15.78 -12.13 14.95
N ASP A 214 -17.11 -12.34 14.98
CA ASP A 214 -18.09 -11.26 14.83
C ASP A 214 -17.89 -10.12 15.85
N ASP A 215 -17.40 -10.44 17.05
CA ASP A 215 -17.23 -9.50 18.16
C ASP A 215 -15.97 -8.60 18.06
N TYR A 216 -14.99 -8.96 17.23
CA TYR A 216 -13.70 -8.24 17.09
C TYR A 216 -13.20 -8.12 15.65
N LEU A 217 -14.02 -8.55 14.67
CA LEU A 217 -13.69 -8.49 13.25
C LEU A 217 -13.46 -7.06 12.78
N LYS A 218 -14.21 -6.10 13.33
CA LYS A 218 -14.09 -4.69 12.93
C LYS A 218 -12.68 -4.16 13.22
N GLU A 219 -12.17 -4.41 14.42
CA GLU A 219 -10.84 -4.01 14.86
C GLU A 219 -9.76 -4.69 14.01
N LEU A 220 -9.87 -6.00 13.77
CA LEU A 220 -8.92 -6.71 12.90
C LEU A 220 -8.96 -6.21 11.44
N ARG A 221 -10.15 -5.86 10.93
CA ARG A 221 -10.30 -5.27 9.59
C ARG A 221 -9.61 -3.90 9.52
N GLU A 222 -9.82 -3.04 10.51
CA GLU A 222 -9.16 -1.72 10.58
C GLU A 222 -7.63 -1.87 10.64
N LEU A 223 -7.11 -2.84 11.39
CA LEU A 223 -5.67 -3.10 11.47
C LEU A 223 -5.08 -3.60 10.14
N ILE A 224 -5.75 -4.52 9.45
CA ILE A 224 -5.24 -5.01 8.14
C ILE A 224 -5.35 -3.92 7.06
N GLU A 225 -6.40 -3.09 7.08
CA GLU A 225 -6.54 -1.93 6.20
C GLU A 225 -5.41 -0.92 6.42
N LEU A 226 -5.03 -0.67 7.69
CA LEU A 226 -3.88 0.15 8.03
C LEU A 226 -2.57 -0.47 7.51
N THR A 227 -2.33 -1.76 7.76
CA THR A 227 -1.13 -2.45 7.27
C THR A 227 -1.01 -2.38 5.74
N LEU A 228 -2.11 -2.59 5.02
CA LEU A 228 -2.15 -2.51 3.55
C LEU A 228 -1.89 -1.09 3.05
N SER A 229 -2.37 -0.09 3.77
CA SER A 229 -2.15 1.33 3.45
C SER A 229 -0.69 1.72 3.64
N LEU A 230 -0.07 1.29 4.75
CA LEU A 230 1.37 1.48 4.99
C LEU A 230 2.23 0.82 3.91
N LEU A 231 1.89 -0.42 3.53
CA LEU A 231 2.57 -1.09 2.43
C LEU A 231 2.47 -0.30 1.12
N MET A 232 1.28 0.17 0.76
CA MET A 232 1.08 0.98 -0.44
C MET A 232 1.86 2.29 -0.35
N LEU A 233 1.89 2.93 0.81
CA LEU A 233 2.60 4.18 1.04
C LEU A 233 4.10 4.03 0.80
N PHE A 234 4.73 3.01 1.38
CA PHE A 234 6.15 2.73 1.13
C PHE A 234 6.43 2.39 -0.33
N GLN A 235 5.53 1.70 -1.04
CA GLN A 235 5.67 1.46 -2.49
C GLN A 235 5.58 2.75 -3.32
N VAL A 236 4.72 3.69 -2.92
CA VAL A 236 4.62 5.01 -3.55
C VAL A 236 5.89 5.81 -3.30
N TYR A 237 6.41 5.80 -2.07
CA TYR A 237 7.66 6.47 -1.73
C TYR A 237 8.86 5.89 -2.48
N ASP A 238 8.95 4.56 -2.56
CA ASP A 238 9.97 3.87 -3.35
C ASP A 238 9.99 4.35 -4.80
N TRP A 239 8.82 4.41 -5.43
CA TRP A 239 8.64 4.90 -6.80
C TRP A 239 8.98 6.39 -6.97
N ARG A 240 8.58 7.24 -6.02
CA ARG A 240 8.90 8.67 -6.03
C ARG A 240 10.41 8.90 -5.90
N ILE A 241 11.06 8.21 -4.97
CA ILE A 241 12.50 8.34 -4.74
C ILE A 241 13.29 7.85 -5.96
N ASP A 242 12.87 6.79 -6.63
CA ASP A 242 13.52 6.34 -7.88
C ASP A 242 13.55 7.43 -8.96
N THR A 243 12.47 8.21 -9.06
CA THR A 243 12.38 9.32 -10.01
C THR A 243 13.36 10.45 -9.65
N GLU A 244 13.52 10.74 -8.37
CA GLU A 244 14.45 11.76 -7.87
C GLU A 244 15.92 11.29 -7.96
N ILE A 245 16.22 10.02 -7.67
CA ILE A 245 17.54 9.42 -7.87
C ILE A 245 17.95 9.49 -9.35
N GLY A 246 17.05 9.18 -10.28
CA GLY A 246 17.31 9.30 -11.71
C GLY A 246 17.65 10.74 -12.13
N SER A 247 16.95 11.71 -11.56
CA SER A 247 17.20 13.14 -11.77
C SER A 247 18.55 13.59 -11.21
N ALA A 248 18.87 13.18 -9.98
CA ALA A 248 20.15 13.43 -9.32
C ALA A 248 21.33 12.83 -10.08
N PHE A 249 21.22 11.57 -10.52
CA PHE A 249 22.27 10.90 -11.30
C PHE A 249 22.53 11.62 -12.64
N THR A 250 21.47 12.06 -13.32
CA THR A 250 21.57 12.85 -14.55
C THR A 250 22.30 14.18 -14.31
N ALA A 251 22.01 14.86 -13.19
CA ALA A 251 22.70 16.08 -12.79
C ALA A 251 24.21 15.81 -12.56
N ILE A 252 24.58 14.78 -11.79
CA ILE A 252 25.98 14.42 -11.54
C ILE A 252 26.73 14.09 -12.84
N LYS A 253 26.12 13.33 -13.74
CA LYS A 253 26.71 12.99 -15.05
C LYS A 253 26.99 14.24 -15.89
N SER A 254 26.12 15.25 -15.80
CA SER A 254 26.31 16.54 -16.49
C SER A 254 27.48 17.35 -15.90
N ILE A 255 27.62 17.39 -14.57
CA ILE A 255 28.74 18.02 -13.85
C ILE A 255 30.08 17.37 -14.23
N ARG A 256 30.09 16.05 -14.47
CA ARG A 256 31.30 15.33 -14.90
C ARG A 256 31.70 15.66 -16.33
N ARG A 257 30.75 15.89 -17.24
CA ARG A 257 31.01 16.04 -18.69
C ARG A 257 31.41 17.46 -19.12
N SER A 258 31.01 18.50 -18.40
CA SER A 258 31.32 19.88 -18.78
C SER A 258 32.03 20.65 -17.68
N ARG A 259 33.18 21.25 -18.02
CA ARG A 259 33.96 22.13 -17.12
C ARG A 259 33.24 23.44 -16.81
N PHE A 260 32.28 23.85 -17.65
CA PHE A 260 31.55 25.12 -17.51
C PHE A 260 30.13 24.95 -16.92
N TYR A 261 29.64 23.72 -16.73
CA TYR A 261 28.32 23.47 -16.13
C TYR A 261 28.24 23.73 -14.62
N LEU A 262 29.37 24.05 -13.99
CA LEU A 262 29.44 24.45 -12.57
C LEU A 262 28.82 25.83 -12.31
N LEU A 263 28.71 26.71 -13.32
CA LEU A 263 28.02 28.00 -13.21
C LEU A 263 26.52 27.93 -13.59
N GLY A 264 25.96 26.73 -13.82
CA GLY A 264 24.61 26.53 -14.35
C GLY A 264 23.65 25.77 -13.42
N GLN A 265 22.58 25.20 -14.00
CA GLN A 265 21.42 24.61 -13.29
C GLN A 265 21.65 23.23 -12.62
N ALA A 266 22.85 22.65 -12.71
CA ALA A 266 23.11 21.30 -12.23
C ALA A 266 23.08 21.14 -10.69
N PRO A 267 23.62 22.08 -9.88
CA PRO A 267 23.50 22.04 -8.42
C PRO A 267 22.04 22.11 -7.96
N GLY A 268 21.23 22.98 -8.58
CA GLY A 268 19.83 23.17 -8.19
C GLY A 268 18.92 21.96 -8.44
N LYS A 269 19.22 21.10 -9.44
CA LYS A 269 18.46 19.85 -9.65
C LYS A 269 18.77 18.79 -8.60
N LEU A 270 20.03 18.71 -8.17
CA LEU A 270 20.46 17.78 -7.14
C LEU A 270 19.94 18.22 -5.76
N GLU A 271 20.00 19.52 -5.48
CA GLU A 271 19.40 20.12 -4.28
C GLU A 271 17.87 19.95 -4.26
N SER A 272 17.18 20.16 -5.38
CA SER A 272 15.74 19.93 -5.46
C SER A 272 15.35 18.47 -5.24
N ALA A 273 16.12 17.51 -5.79
CA ALA A 273 15.90 16.10 -5.54
C ALA A 273 16.10 15.75 -4.05
N LEU A 274 17.12 16.31 -3.42
CA LEU A 274 17.38 16.13 -1.98
C LEU A 274 16.24 16.69 -1.11
N ILE A 275 15.76 17.91 -1.40
CA ILE A 275 14.66 18.53 -0.65
C ILE A 275 13.41 17.65 -0.68
N LYS A 276 13.01 17.17 -1.86
CA LYS A 276 11.84 16.29 -1.99
C LYS A 276 11.98 14.95 -1.26
N VAL A 277 13.19 14.39 -1.23
CA VAL A 277 13.43 13.14 -0.51
C VAL A 277 13.45 13.38 1.01
N ASN A 278 13.95 14.53 1.46
CA ASN A 278 13.86 14.93 2.85
C ASN A 278 12.40 15.18 3.29
N GLU A 279 11.54 15.69 2.41
CA GLU A 279 10.10 15.78 2.70
C GLU A 279 9.49 14.39 2.97
N ILE A 280 9.86 13.38 2.17
CA ILE A 280 9.42 12.00 2.40
C ILE A 280 9.98 11.46 3.72
N GLU A 281 11.26 11.71 4.02
CA GLU A 281 11.89 11.29 5.27
C GLU A 281 11.21 11.91 6.50
N LEU A 282 10.86 13.21 6.43
CA LEU A 282 10.12 13.90 7.47
C LEU A 282 8.72 13.31 7.65
N ALA A 283 8.00 13.02 6.56
CA ALA A 283 6.69 12.37 6.64
C ALA A 283 6.76 10.97 7.27
N ILE A 284 7.86 10.24 7.04
CA ILE A 284 8.09 8.94 7.71
C ILE A 284 8.26 9.13 9.22
N LEU A 285 9.08 10.10 9.62
CA LEU A 285 9.39 10.39 11.03
C LEU A 285 8.21 10.96 11.82
N ASP A 286 7.38 11.80 11.20
CA ASP A 286 6.32 12.54 11.92
C ASP A 286 5.14 11.61 12.26
N ASP A 287 4.68 10.80 11.30
CA ASP A 287 3.43 10.04 11.43
C ASP A 287 3.60 8.53 11.24
N ILE A 288 4.48 8.09 10.33
CA ILE A 288 4.49 6.68 9.89
C ILE A 288 5.20 5.76 10.89
N GLU A 289 6.29 6.19 11.52
CA GLU A 289 6.97 5.39 12.56
C GLU A 289 6.02 5.03 13.71
N ASP A 290 5.12 5.96 14.07
CA ASP A 290 4.13 5.76 15.13
C ASP A 290 3.07 4.74 14.73
N LEU A 291 2.66 4.76 13.46
CA LEU A 291 1.77 3.76 12.86
C LEU A 291 2.41 2.38 12.73
N MET A 292 3.72 2.32 12.52
CA MET A 292 4.48 1.07 12.45
C MET A 292 4.67 0.42 13.83
N ASN A 293 4.44 1.16 14.92
CA ASN A 293 4.59 0.66 16.28
C ASN A 293 3.24 0.16 16.86
N PRO A 294 3.04 -1.17 17.03
CA PRO A 294 1.78 -1.71 17.54
C PRO A 294 1.37 -1.15 18.90
N HIS A 295 2.33 -0.83 19.79
CA HIS A 295 2.04 -0.28 21.12
C HIS A 295 1.49 1.15 21.10
N LYS A 296 1.74 1.89 20.02
CA LYS A 296 1.19 3.24 19.81
C LYS A 296 -0.17 3.19 19.13
N VAL A 297 -0.44 2.14 18.33
CA VAL A 297 -1.72 1.95 17.62
C VAL A 297 -2.83 1.48 18.56
N THR A 298 -2.53 0.57 19.48
CA THR A 298 -3.54 0.02 20.39
C THR A 298 -2.94 -0.34 21.74
N GLN A 299 -3.73 -0.22 22.81
CA GLN A 299 -3.34 -0.58 24.18
C GLN A 299 -3.62 -2.06 24.49
N ASP A 300 -4.42 -2.74 23.66
CA ASP A 300 -4.76 -4.15 23.87
C ASP A 300 -3.63 -5.06 23.33
N TRP A 301 -3.14 -5.95 24.18
CA TRP A 301 -2.09 -6.91 23.85
C TRP A 301 -2.44 -7.80 22.64
N TYR A 302 -3.68 -8.26 22.53
CA TYR A 302 -4.09 -9.13 21.43
C TYR A 302 -3.99 -8.39 20.10
N TYR A 303 -4.57 -7.19 20.02
CA TYR A 303 -4.52 -6.37 18.82
C TYR A 303 -3.10 -5.93 18.46
N GLN A 304 -2.24 -5.67 19.46
CA GLN A 304 -0.81 -5.44 19.22
C GLN A 304 -0.16 -6.62 18.52
N SER A 305 -0.34 -7.84 19.05
CA SER A 305 0.25 -9.06 18.47
C SER A 305 -0.32 -9.38 17.09
N ALA A 306 -1.63 -9.22 16.91
CA ALA A 306 -2.29 -9.40 15.62
C ALA A 306 -1.74 -8.43 14.56
N TYR A 307 -1.62 -7.15 14.91
CA TYR A 307 -1.09 -6.13 14.02
C TYR A 307 0.39 -6.34 13.68
N GLU A 308 1.22 -6.70 14.66
CA GLU A 308 2.63 -7.06 14.44
C GLU A 308 2.76 -8.24 13.45
N ARG A 309 1.91 -9.27 13.60
CA ARG A 309 1.87 -10.39 12.66
C ARG A 309 1.46 -9.94 11.26
N MET A 310 0.47 -9.06 11.12
CA MET A 310 0.07 -8.52 9.82
C MET A 310 1.21 -7.74 9.15
N LEU A 311 1.88 -6.85 9.89
CA LEU A 311 3.03 -6.07 9.41
C LEU A 311 4.16 -6.98 8.88
N ASN A 312 4.47 -8.03 9.64
CA ASN A 312 5.48 -9.02 9.27
C ASN A 312 5.06 -9.86 8.06
N LEU A 313 3.82 -10.36 8.03
CA LEU A 313 3.31 -11.17 6.92
C LEU A 313 3.24 -10.40 5.61
N LEU A 314 2.86 -9.12 5.66
CA LEU A 314 2.81 -8.23 4.51
C LEU A 314 4.16 -7.57 4.19
N LYS A 315 5.21 -7.87 4.97
CA LYS A 315 6.58 -7.40 4.78
C LYS A 315 6.70 -5.87 4.74
N VAL A 316 5.90 -5.18 5.53
CA VAL A 316 5.86 -3.70 5.52
C VAL A 316 7.22 -3.13 5.91
N GLY A 317 7.84 -3.66 6.96
CA GLY A 317 9.18 -3.27 7.39
C GLY A 317 10.29 -3.57 6.37
N GLU A 318 10.12 -4.55 5.48
CA GLU A 318 11.10 -4.76 4.38
C GLU A 318 11.05 -3.60 3.38
N PHE A 319 9.86 -3.11 3.05
CA PHE A 319 9.68 -1.97 2.16
C PHE A 319 10.15 -0.65 2.78
N GLU A 320 9.87 -0.44 4.06
CA GLU A 320 10.42 0.68 4.84
C GLU A 320 11.94 0.73 4.77
N ASN A 321 12.62 -0.40 5.00
CA ASN A 321 14.07 -0.49 4.91
C ASN A 321 14.61 -0.17 3.51
N ILE A 322 13.92 -0.59 2.44
CA ILE A 322 14.29 -0.24 1.06
C ILE A 322 14.23 1.27 0.87
N VAL A 323 13.16 1.92 1.35
CA VAL A 323 12.97 3.37 1.25
C VAL A 323 14.08 4.11 2.00
N HIS A 324 14.36 3.77 3.27
CA HIS A 324 15.46 4.37 4.02
C HIS A 324 16.83 4.16 3.35
N HIS A 325 17.08 2.99 2.77
CA HIS A 325 18.32 2.75 2.05
C HIS A 325 18.47 3.68 0.83
N LYS A 326 17.38 3.92 0.08
CA LYS A 326 17.39 4.84 -1.06
C LYS A 326 17.57 6.30 -0.62
N ILE A 327 16.92 6.73 0.46
CA ILE A 327 17.11 8.06 1.07
C ILE A 327 18.59 8.28 1.42
N ASN A 328 19.17 7.35 2.19
CA ASN A 328 20.58 7.41 2.60
C ASN A 328 21.54 7.41 1.40
N THR A 329 21.22 6.65 0.36
CA THR A 329 22.01 6.63 -0.88
C THR A 329 22.01 8.00 -1.57
N LEU A 330 20.87 8.69 -1.59
CA LEU A 330 20.77 10.03 -2.19
C LEU A 330 21.55 11.06 -1.36
N HIS A 331 21.48 11.01 -0.03
CA HIS A 331 22.30 11.85 0.85
C HIS A 331 23.80 11.67 0.57
N ASN A 332 24.25 10.42 0.44
CA ASN A 332 25.65 10.10 0.13
C ASN A 332 26.07 10.60 -1.27
N LEU A 333 25.17 10.53 -2.26
CA LEU A 333 25.43 11.07 -3.60
C LEU A 333 25.54 12.60 -3.57
N TYR A 334 24.67 13.25 -2.79
CA TYR A 334 24.70 14.70 -2.60
C TYR A 334 26.02 15.14 -1.95
N SER A 335 26.40 14.55 -0.82
CA SER A 335 27.64 14.89 -0.12
C SER A 335 28.85 14.72 -1.03
N THR A 336 28.96 13.58 -1.72
CA THR A 336 30.03 13.33 -2.71
C THR A 336 30.05 14.37 -3.82
N ALA A 337 28.89 14.77 -4.35
CA ALA A 337 28.82 15.79 -5.39
C ALA A 337 29.27 17.16 -4.87
N THR A 338 28.85 17.55 -3.66
CA THR A 338 29.27 18.82 -3.04
C THR A 338 30.77 18.85 -2.77
N GLU A 339 31.36 17.77 -2.28
CA GLU A 339 32.81 17.63 -2.09
C GLU A 339 33.56 17.84 -3.42
N LEU A 340 33.13 17.15 -4.49
CA LEU A 340 33.73 17.31 -5.82
C LEU A 340 33.64 18.75 -6.34
N THR A 341 32.53 19.45 -6.08
CA THR A 341 32.39 20.86 -6.46
C THR A 341 33.30 21.76 -5.64
N SER A 342 33.38 21.55 -4.32
CA SER A 342 34.23 22.33 -3.41
C SER A 342 35.72 22.17 -3.74
N THR A 343 36.19 20.95 -4.01
CA THR A 343 37.58 20.71 -4.44
C THR A 343 37.90 21.41 -5.77
N ARG A 344 36.97 21.40 -6.72
CA ARG A 344 37.17 22.10 -8.01
C ARG A 344 37.15 23.61 -7.86
N MET A 345 36.28 24.15 -7.01
CA MET A 345 36.26 25.59 -6.73
C MET A 345 37.54 26.04 -6.03
N ALA A 346 38.04 25.25 -5.07
CA ALA A 346 39.33 25.50 -4.43
C ALA A 346 40.48 25.53 -5.46
N LEU A 347 40.52 24.60 -6.41
CA LEU A 347 41.50 24.59 -7.49
C LEU A 347 41.37 25.82 -8.41
N ILE A 348 40.15 26.22 -8.77
CA ILE A 348 39.92 27.43 -9.57
C ILE A 348 40.43 28.67 -8.83
N VAL A 349 40.10 28.81 -7.54
CA VAL A 349 40.58 29.91 -6.70
C VAL A 349 42.10 29.90 -6.63
N GLU A 350 42.72 28.74 -6.45
CA GLU A 350 44.17 28.58 -6.46
C GLU A 350 44.78 29.06 -7.79
N VAL A 351 44.24 28.61 -8.92
CA VAL A 351 44.69 29.05 -10.25
C VAL A 351 44.48 30.55 -10.45
N LEU A 352 43.38 31.12 -9.95
CA LEU A 352 43.09 32.55 -10.06
C LEU A 352 44.07 33.37 -9.22
N ILE A 353 44.41 32.93 -8.00
CA ILE A 353 45.46 33.53 -7.17
C ILE A 353 46.80 33.47 -7.91
N VAL A 354 47.17 32.33 -8.49
CA VAL A 354 48.41 32.19 -9.28
C VAL A 354 48.42 33.16 -10.46
N ILE A 355 47.30 33.31 -11.19
CA ILE A 355 47.17 34.25 -12.30
C ILE A 355 47.29 35.71 -11.82
N LEU A 356 46.68 36.07 -10.70
CA LEU A 356 46.77 37.41 -10.11
C LEU A 356 48.20 37.76 -9.71
N ILE A 357 48.91 36.83 -9.08
CA ILE A 357 50.32 37.00 -8.72
C ILE A 357 51.17 37.21 -9.98
N LEU A 358 50.98 36.40 -11.03
CA LEU A 358 51.69 36.58 -12.30
C LEU A 358 51.42 37.94 -12.93
N PHE A 359 50.17 38.41 -12.87
CA PHE A 359 49.79 39.73 -13.38
C PHE A 359 50.48 40.87 -12.62
N GLU A 360 50.52 40.81 -11.28
CA GLU A 360 51.21 41.80 -10.44
C GLU A 360 52.71 41.83 -10.73
N ILE A 361 53.34 40.67 -10.92
CA ILE A 361 54.76 40.58 -11.27
C ILE A 361 55.01 41.29 -12.61
N ILE A 362 54.23 40.98 -13.65
CA ILE A 362 54.38 41.60 -14.97
C ILE A 362 54.20 43.12 -14.88
N LYS A 363 53.19 43.59 -14.14
CA LYS A 363 52.95 45.02 -13.91
C LYS A 363 54.08 45.69 -13.12
N SER A 364 54.82 44.97 -12.29
CA SER A 364 55.97 45.53 -11.55
C SER A 364 57.18 45.74 -12.46
N PHE A 365 57.29 44.97 -13.56
CA PHE A 365 58.41 45.03 -14.50
C PHE A 365 58.19 45.99 -15.69
N PHE A 366 56.96 46.45 -15.93
CA PHE A 366 56.60 47.43 -16.95
C PHE A 366 56.06 48.71 -16.30
#